data_AF-A0A8T4P387-F1
#
_entry.id   AF-A0A8T4P387-F1
#
_cell.length_a   1.000
_cell.length_b   1.000
_cell.length_c   1.000
_cell.angle_alpha   90.00
_cell.angle_beta   90.00
_cell.angle_gamma   90.00
#
_symmetry.space_group_name_H-M   'P 1'
#
loop_
_entity.id
_entity.type
_entity.pdbx_description
1 polymer ?
#
loop_
_entity_poly.entity_id
_entity_poly.type
_entity_poly.pdbx_seq_one_letter_code
_entity_poly.pdbx_strand_id
1 'polypeptide(L)'
;VKNGMHRIKIPVRLGYIMDSAEKIIDRQIKDIDKVDLSYLSSFDFSASAVMTDNEEVLYKIVDIKSNIDSEPYTFLFAEKYSLKDSGFNYAPRLSFIGDVKASVGQPVSIKANATDINDDVLKFSSSSDLFDISEQGDIQFTPNSESRGMHFATIIVEDSKGMKDMQVMKIEVV
;
A
#
# COMPACT_ATOMS: atom_id res chain seq x y z
N VAL A 1 -20.70 -44.55 -35.24
CA VAL A 1 -20.13 -43.38 -34.53
C VAL A 1 -19.66 -43.85 -33.15
N LYS A 2 -18.36 -44.12 -32.98
CA LYS A 2 -17.82 -44.46 -31.65
C LYS A 2 -17.29 -43.17 -31.02
N ASN A 3 -18.08 -42.58 -30.11
CA ASN A 3 -17.61 -41.53 -29.23
C ASN A 3 -16.64 -42.15 -28.22
N GLY A 4 -15.37 -42.28 -28.62
CA GLY A 4 -14.28 -42.57 -27.71
C GLY A 4 -14.01 -41.34 -26.86
N MET A 5 -14.18 -41.46 -25.54
CA MET A 5 -13.75 -40.44 -24.60
C MET A 5 -12.21 -40.38 -24.67
N HIS A 6 -11.67 -39.45 -25.47
CA HIS A 6 -10.23 -39.22 -25.56
C HIS A 6 -9.76 -38.59 -24.25
N ARG A 7 -9.20 -39.41 -23.35
CA ARG A 7 -8.45 -38.92 -22.19
C ARG A 7 -7.06 -38.51 -22.66
N ILE A 8 -6.84 -37.21 -22.82
CA ILE A 8 -5.50 -36.65 -23.01
C ILE A 8 -4.83 -36.61 -21.63
N LYS A 9 -3.76 -37.37 -21.46
CA LYS A 9 -2.91 -37.30 -20.27
C LYS A 9 -1.92 -36.16 -20.50
N ILE A 10 -2.23 -34.98 -20.00
CA ILE A 10 -1.28 -33.86 -20.03
C ILE A 10 -0.24 -34.13 -18.92
N PRO A 11 1.07 -34.21 -19.22
CA PRO A 11 2.11 -34.50 -18.23
C PRO A 11 2.43 -33.26 -17.38
N VAL A 12 1.41 -32.70 -16.72
CA VAL A 12 1.60 -31.59 -15.78
C VAL A 12 1.88 -32.16 -14.40
N ARG A 13 2.89 -31.62 -13.72
CA ARG A 13 3.18 -31.87 -12.29
C ARG A 13 2.19 -31.13 -11.39
N LEU A 14 0.89 -31.18 -11.70
CA LEU A 14 -0.11 -30.29 -11.10
C LEU A 14 -0.18 -30.45 -9.57
N GLY A 15 -0.09 -31.66 -9.05
CA GLY A 15 -0.04 -31.90 -7.60
C GLY A 15 1.16 -31.20 -6.94
N TYR A 16 2.36 -31.34 -7.51
CA TYR A 16 3.55 -30.66 -6.99
C TYR A 16 3.43 -29.13 -7.05
N ILE A 17 2.85 -28.59 -8.12
CA ILE A 17 2.62 -27.15 -8.29
C ILE A 17 1.61 -26.65 -7.24
N MET A 18 0.50 -27.37 -7.03
CA MET A 18 -0.51 -27.01 -6.03
C MET A 18 0.04 -27.08 -4.61
N ASP A 19 0.72 -28.17 -4.24
CA ASP A 19 1.38 -28.31 -2.93
C ASP A 19 2.42 -27.20 -2.69
N SER A 20 3.09 -26.74 -3.75
CA SER A 20 4.06 -25.65 -3.64
C SER A 20 3.37 -24.29 -3.52
N ALA A 21 2.26 -24.07 -4.23
CA ALA A 21 1.45 -22.87 -4.10
C ALA A 21 0.89 -22.72 -2.67
N GLU A 22 0.39 -23.80 -2.06
CA GLU A 22 -0.05 -23.80 -0.66
C GLU A 22 1.09 -23.40 0.29
N LYS A 23 2.29 -23.93 0.10
CA LYS A 23 3.45 -23.55 0.93
C LYS A 23 3.87 -22.08 0.73
N ILE A 24 3.73 -21.55 -0.48
CA ILE A 24 3.97 -20.13 -0.78
C ILE A 24 2.97 -19.27 -0.01
N ILE A 25 1.68 -19.64 -0.03
CA ILE A 25 0.62 -18.96 0.72
C ILE A 25 0.90 -19.03 2.24
N ASP A 26 1.21 -20.22 2.78
CA ASP A 26 1.56 -20.38 4.20
C ASP A 26 2.76 -19.55 4.63
N ARG A 27 3.70 -19.31 3.71
CA ARG A 27 4.85 -18.44 3.93
C ARG A 27 4.43 -16.97 3.92
N GLN A 28 3.61 -16.56 2.96
CA GLN A 28 3.09 -15.20 2.86
C GLN A 28 2.26 -14.81 4.09
N ILE A 29 1.42 -15.71 4.61
CA ILE A 29 0.63 -15.48 5.83
C ILE A 29 1.52 -15.13 7.04
N LYS A 30 2.75 -15.66 7.11
CA LYS A 30 3.69 -15.37 8.20
C LYS A 30 4.32 -13.99 8.07
N ASP A 31 4.54 -13.53 6.84
CA ASP A 31 5.21 -12.27 6.51
C ASP A 31 4.30 -11.46 5.57
N ILE A 32 3.12 -11.09 6.05
CA ILE A 32 2.01 -10.60 5.22
C ILE A 32 2.31 -9.32 4.42
N ASP A 33 3.32 -8.55 4.82
CA ASP A 33 3.74 -7.31 4.18
C ASP A 33 4.89 -7.48 3.16
N LYS A 34 5.39 -8.70 2.95
CA LYS A 34 6.57 -8.99 2.13
C LYS A 34 6.44 -10.31 1.38
N VAL A 35 7.03 -10.37 0.20
CA VAL A 35 7.23 -11.63 -0.53
C VAL A 35 8.68 -12.10 -0.35
N ASP A 36 8.88 -13.30 0.18
CA ASP A 36 10.20 -13.93 0.34
C ASP A 36 10.70 -14.47 -1.02
N LEU A 37 11.38 -13.61 -1.78
CA LEU A 37 11.94 -14.00 -3.09
C LEU A 37 13.00 -15.11 -2.99
N SER A 38 13.70 -15.21 -1.86
CA SER A 38 14.66 -16.29 -1.63
C SER A 38 13.94 -17.62 -1.53
N TYR A 39 12.84 -17.66 -0.79
CA TYR A 39 11.96 -18.83 -0.71
C TYR A 39 11.37 -19.19 -2.08
N LEU A 40 10.85 -18.22 -2.84
CA LEU A 40 10.34 -18.48 -4.21
C LEU A 40 11.41 -19.05 -5.14
N SER A 41 12.66 -18.60 -5.01
CA SER A 41 13.77 -19.11 -5.82
C SER A 41 14.25 -20.52 -5.42
N SER A 42 13.80 -21.05 -4.29
CA SER A 42 14.20 -22.37 -3.79
C SER A 42 13.53 -23.55 -4.51
N PHE A 43 12.45 -23.28 -5.24
CA PHE A 43 11.70 -24.29 -5.99
C PHE A 43 12.41 -24.64 -7.30
N ASP A 44 12.04 -25.79 -7.89
CA ASP A 44 12.62 -26.25 -9.17
C ASP A 44 11.90 -25.68 -10.42
N PHE A 45 10.91 -24.82 -10.21
CA PHE A 45 10.21 -24.02 -11.20
C PHE A 45 10.56 -22.53 -11.03
N SER A 46 10.21 -21.70 -12.01
CA SER A 46 10.31 -20.25 -11.86
C SER A 46 9.04 -19.73 -11.18
N ALA A 47 9.18 -19.12 -10.00
CA ALA A 47 8.10 -18.38 -9.35
C ALA A 47 8.41 -16.89 -9.30
N SER A 48 7.37 -16.09 -9.52
CA SER A 48 7.41 -14.63 -9.41
C SER A 48 6.12 -14.15 -8.77
N ALA A 49 6.19 -12.97 -8.15
CA ALA A 49 5.06 -12.33 -7.49
C ALA A 49 4.96 -10.88 -7.92
N VAL A 50 3.73 -10.38 -8.02
CA VAL A 50 3.42 -8.96 -8.21
C VAL A 50 2.50 -8.55 -7.08
N MET A 51 2.95 -7.64 -6.22
CA MET A 51 2.10 -7.01 -5.22
C MET A 51 1.30 -5.88 -5.88
N THR A 52 0.05 -5.72 -5.46
CA THR A 52 -0.83 -4.65 -5.91
C THR A 52 -1.25 -3.78 -4.74
N ASP A 53 -1.71 -2.56 -5.03
CA ASP A 53 -2.17 -1.60 -4.00
C ASP A 53 -3.46 -2.05 -3.27
N ASN A 54 -4.09 -3.15 -3.70
CA ASN A 54 -5.35 -3.67 -3.18
C ASN A 54 -5.17 -4.81 -2.16
N GLU A 55 -3.99 -4.92 -1.53
CA GLU A 55 -3.65 -6.03 -0.62
C GLU A 55 -3.81 -7.40 -1.29
N GLU A 56 -3.36 -7.49 -2.55
CA GLU A 56 -3.39 -8.72 -3.34
C GLU A 56 -2.01 -8.99 -3.93
N VAL A 57 -1.53 -10.23 -3.79
CA VAL A 57 -0.31 -10.72 -4.44
C VAL A 57 -0.71 -11.70 -5.53
N LEU A 58 -0.33 -11.37 -6.77
CA LEU A 58 -0.47 -12.29 -7.90
C LEU A 58 0.82 -13.10 -8.05
N TYR A 59 0.71 -14.42 -7.86
CA TYR A 59 1.80 -15.36 -8.09
C TYR A 59 1.70 -15.98 -9.48
N LYS A 60 2.85 -16.10 -10.12
CA LYS A 60 3.02 -16.82 -11.38
C LYS A 60 4.09 -17.87 -11.22
N ILE A 61 3.70 -19.13 -11.40
CA ILE A 61 4.59 -20.29 -11.48
C ILE A 61 4.73 -20.69 -12.96
N VAL A 62 5.96 -20.81 -13.44
CA VAL A 62 6.29 -21.35 -14.76
C VAL A 62 7.10 -22.63 -14.56
N ASP A 63 6.49 -23.76 -14.89
CA ASP A 63 7.12 -25.08 -14.77
C ASP A 63 7.63 -25.59 -16.12
N ILE A 64 8.93 -25.43 -16.37
CA ILE A 64 9.59 -25.90 -17.60
C ILE A 64 9.64 -27.44 -17.73
N LYS A 65 9.38 -28.19 -16.65
CA LYS A 65 9.33 -29.67 -16.69
C LYS A 65 7.93 -30.18 -17.07
N SER A 66 6.92 -29.31 -17.08
CA SER A 66 5.55 -29.60 -17.52
C SER A 66 5.29 -28.84 -18.82
N ASN A 67 5.39 -29.49 -19.98
CA ASN A 67 5.15 -28.81 -21.27
C ASN A 67 3.81 -29.24 -21.90
N ILE A 68 3.09 -28.27 -22.45
CA ILE A 68 1.87 -28.47 -23.26
C ILE A 68 2.15 -27.83 -24.62
N ASP A 69 2.09 -28.61 -25.70
CA ASP A 69 2.35 -28.13 -27.07
C ASP A 69 3.70 -27.40 -27.23
N SER A 70 4.73 -27.85 -26.50
CA SER A 70 6.08 -27.26 -26.43
C SER A 70 6.19 -25.96 -25.64
N GLU A 71 5.11 -25.53 -24.97
CA GLU A 71 5.11 -24.39 -24.07
C GLU A 71 5.13 -24.85 -22.60
N PRO A 72 5.95 -24.22 -21.74
CA PRO A 72 5.92 -24.47 -20.30
C PRO A 72 4.55 -24.17 -19.69
N TYR A 73 4.10 -25.07 -18.82
CA TYR A 73 2.87 -24.89 -18.09
C TYR A 73 3.03 -23.71 -17.13
N THR A 74 2.09 -22.77 -17.23
CA THR A 74 2.01 -21.62 -16.33
C THR A 74 0.78 -21.77 -15.43
N PHE A 75 0.99 -21.61 -14.13
CA PHE A 75 -0.07 -21.57 -13.13
C PHE A 75 -0.06 -20.20 -12.47
N LEU A 76 -1.22 -19.53 -12.48
CA LEU A 76 -1.42 -18.28 -11.79
C LEU A 76 -2.41 -18.48 -10.65
N PHE A 77 -2.09 -17.91 -9.50
CA PHE A 77 -3.00 -17.82 -8.38
C PHE A 77 -2.77 -16.49 -7.67
N ALA A 78 -3.82 -15.99 -7.02
CA ALA A 78 -3.76 -14.77 -6.26
C ALA A 78 -4.04 -15.08 -4.80
N GLU A 79 -3.35 -14.35 -3.93
CA GLU A 79 -3.62 -14.32 -2.51
C GLU A 79 -4.06 -12.92 -2.13
N LYS A 80 -5.24 -12.83 -1.52
CA LYS A 80 -5.68 -11.60 -0.88
C LYS A 80 -5.26 -11.63 0.58
N TYR A 81 -4.57 -10.59 1.01
CA TYR A 81 -4.15 -10.39 2.38
C TYR A 81 -4.77 -9.11 2.96
N SER A 82 -4.53 -8.86 4.23
CA SER A 82 -5.00 -7.67 4.92
C SER A 82 -3.91 -7.28 5.91
N LEU A 83 -3.29 -6.12 5.73
CA LEU A 83 -2.20 -5.69 6.61
C LEU A 83 -2.70 -5.44 8.04
N LYS A 84 -4.01 -5.21 8.22
CA LYS A 84 -4.68 -5.19 9.53
C LYS A 84 -4.46 -6.49 10.31
N ASP A 85 -4.44 -7.61 9.61
CA ASP A 85 -4.30 -8.94 10.21
C ASP A 85 -2.84 -9.32 10.52
N SER A 86 -1.88 -8.47 10.14
CA SER A 86 -0.45 -8.67 10.40
C SER A 86 -0.09 -8.65 11.89
N GLY A 87 -0.92 -8.00 12.71
CA GLY A 87 -0.61 -7.69 14.12
C GLY A 87 0.48 -6.62 14.31
N PHE A 88 1.04 -6.07 13.23
CA PHE A 88 1.96 -4.93 13.28
C PHE A 88 1.21 -3.60 13.28
N ASN A 89 1.84 -2.59 13.87
CA ASN A 89 1.41 -1.20 13.71
C ASN A 89 2.13 -0.57 12.52
N TYR A 90 1.39 0.17 11.70
CA TYR A 90 1.90 0.94 10.59
C TYR A 90 1.66 2.42 10.86
N ALA A 91 2.54 3.27 10.34
CA ALA A 91 2.34 4.71 10.46
C ALA A 91 1.08 5.15 9.68
N PRO A 92 0.40 6.20 10.14
CA PRO A 92 -0.66 6.82 9.36
C PRO A 92 -0.10 7.36 8.05
N ARG A 93 -0.97 7.53 7.05
CA ARG A 93 -0.62 8.12 5.75
C ARG A 93 -1.34 9.45 5.59
N LEU A 94 -0.57 10.52 5.57
CA LEU A 94 -1.08 11.86 5.32
C LEU A 94 -1.44 12.00 3.84
N SER A 95 -2.63 12.52 3.56
CA SER A 95 -3.02 12.89 2.20
C SER A 95 -2.21 14.08 1.71
N PHE A 96 -1.97 14.16 0.41
CA PHE A 96 -1.25 15.29 -0.16
C PHE A 96 -1.97 16.63 0.12
N ILE A 97 -1.21 17.58 0.64
CA ILE A 97 -1.58 18.96 0.95
C ILE A 97 -0.87 19.83 -0.08
N GLY A 98 -1.67 20.48 -0.93
CA GLY A 98 -1.14 21.36 -1.97
C GLY A 98 -0.60 22.69 -1.44
N ASP A 99 0.14 23.40 -2.30
CA ASP A 99 0.53 24.78 -2.06
C ASP A 99 -0.71 25.67 -1.88
N VAL A 100 -0.65 26.60 -0.93
CA VAL A 100 -1.74 27.53 -0.60
C VAL A 100 -1.35 28.94 -1.02
N LYS A 101 -2.23 29.62 -1.74
CA LYS A 101 -2.13 31.05 -1.99
C LYS A 101 -3.21 31.78 -1.19
N ALA A 102 -2.81 32.65 -0.28
CA ALA A 102 -3.69 33.37 0.61
C ALA A 102 -3.59 34.88 0.38
N SER A 103 -4.72 35.60 0.46
CA SER A 103 -4.72 37.06 0.32
C SER A 103 -4.89 37.73 1.68
N VAL A 104 -4.15 38.81 1.91
CA VAL A 104 -4.26 39.59 3.16
C VAL A 104 -5.71 39.99 3.45
N GLY A 105 -6.17 39.72 4.67
CA GLY A 105 -7.53 40.00 5.13
C GLY A 105 -8.61 39.03 4.64
N GLN A 106 -8.26 38.02 3.84
CA GLN A 106 -9.21 37.00 3.38
C GLN A 106 -9.07 35.71 4.21
N PRO A 107 -10.16 35.15 4.75
CA PRO A 107 -10.08 33.91 5.50
C PRO A 107 -9.72 32.72 4.61
N VAL A 108 -8.88 31.83 5.13
CA VAL A 108 -8.47 30.57 4.52
C VAL A 108 -8.97 29.42 5.40
N SER A 109 -9.51 28.38 4.77
CA SER A 109 -9.94 27.15 5.43
C SER A 109 -9.42 25.94 4.67
N ILE A 110 -8.71 25.05 5.37
CA ILE A 110 -8.07 23.85 4.81
C ILE A 110 -8.39 22.66 5.71
N LYS A 111 -8.61 21.50 5.11
CA LYS A 111 -8.75 20.22 5.81
C LYS A 111 -7.58 19.30 5.45
N ALA A 112 -6.70 19.04 6.42
CA ALA A 112 -5.75 17.94 6.33
C ALA A 112 -6.49 16.62 6.56
N ASN A 113 -6.17 15.61 5.75
CA ASN A 113 -6.76 14.28 5.83
C ASN A 113 -5.66 13.23 5.91
N ALA A 114 -5.92 12.14 6.62
CA ALA A 114 -5.01 11.01 6.71
C ALA A 114 -5.82 9.71 6.81
N THR A 115 -5.18 8.61 6.44
CA THR A 115 -5.72 7.26 6.59
C THR A 115 -4.75 6.44 7.41
N ASP A 116 -5.26 5.55 8.24
CA ASP A 116 -4.44 4.60 8.98
C ASP A 116 -4.91 3.19 8.68
N ILE A 117 -3.97 2.30 8.35
CA ILE A 117 -4.33 0.94 7.99
C ILE A 117 -4.75 0.13 9.21
N ASN A 118 -4.34 0.50 10.43
CA ASN A 118 -4.75 -0.18 11.65
C ASN A 118 -6.07 0.37 12.22
N ASP A 119 -6.69 1.36 11.55
CA ASP A 119 -7.83 2.16 12.03
C ASP A 119 -7.55 2.85 13.38
N ASP A 120 -6.29 3.18 13.66
CA ASP A 120 -5.91 3.88 14.89
C ASP A 120 -6.48 5.31 14.92
N VAL A 121 -6.70 5.83 16.14
CA VAL A 121 -7.09 7.23 16.33
C VAL A 121 -5.93 8.14 15.93
N LEU A 122 -6.23 9.12 15.06
CA LEU A 122 -5.24 10.05 14.53
C LEU A 122 -5.34 11.43 15.16
N LYS A 123 -4.19 12.05 15.38
CA LYS A 123 -4.06 13.43 15.87
C LYS A 123 -3.17 14.24 14.94
N PHE A 124 -3.68 15.40 14.53
CA PHE A 124 -2.94 16.35 13.72
C PHE A 124 -2.26 17.43 14.58
N SER A 125 -1.08 17.86 14.13
CA SER A 125 -0.35 19.01 14.68
C SER A 125 0.42 19.74 13.58
N SER A 126 0.85 20.97 13.86
CA SER A 126 1.51 21.85 12.90
C SER A 126 2.67 22.60 13.57
N SER A 127 3.73 22.85 12.82
CA SER A 127 4.84 23.72 13.24
C SER A 127 4.66 25.20 12.82
N SER A 128 3.47 25.58 12.34
CA SER A 128 3.22 26.90 11.74
C SER A 128 3.11 28.00 12.79
N ASP A 129 3.69 29.17 12.49
CA ASP A 129 3.45 30.41 13.24
C ASP A 129 2.22 31.18 12.73
N LEU A 130 1.66 30.80 11.57
CA LEU A 130 0.53 31.51 10.94
C LEU A 130 -0.84 31.03 11.42
N PHE A 131 -0.93 29.78 11.89
CA PHE A 131 -2.19 29.13 12.21
C PHE A 131 -1.96 27.95 13.15
N ASP A 132 -2.99 27.62 13.92
CA ASP A 132 -3.12 26.34 14.60
C ASP A 132 -3.90 25.34 13.73
N ILE A 133 -3.68 24.05 13.99
CA ILE A 133 -4.46 22.95 13.41
C ILE A 133 -5.21 22.23 14.53
N SER A 134 -6.48 21.89 14.31
CA SER A 134 -7.24 21.04 15.25
C SER A 134 -6.69 19.62 15.27
N GLU A 135 -6.95 18.84 16.34
CA GLU A 135 -6.60 17.42 16.36
C GLU A 135 -7.25 16.63 15.22
N GLN A 136 -8.34 17.14 14.61
CA GLN A 136 -9.04 16.55 13.48
C GLN A 136 -8.53 17.04 12.12
N GLY A 137 -7.51 17.90 12.08
CA GLY A 137 -6.89 18.37 10.85
C GLY A 137 -7.53 19.62 10.23
N ASP A 138 -8.36 20.36 10.96
CA ASP A 138 -8.94 21.62 10.48
C ASP A 138 -7.98 22.78 10.71
N ILE A 139 -7.71 23.55 9.65
CA ILE A 139 -6.89 24.77 9.68
C ILE A 139 -7.76 25.95 9.25
N GLN A 140 -7.80 27.00 10.06
CA GLN A 140 -8.45 28.26 9.72
C GLN A 140 -7.60 29.45 10.15
N PHE A 141 -7.34 30.38 9.24
CA PHE A 141 -6.62 31.62 9.56
C PHE A 141 -6.97 32.74 8.58
N THR A 142 -6.68 33.98 8.96
CA THR A 142 -6.81 35.16 8.09
C THR A 142 -5.46 35.90 8.13
N PRO A 143 -4.65 35.86 7.06
CA PRO A 143 -3.34 36.50 7.07
C PRO A 143 -3.49 38.03 7.12
N ASN A 144 -2.56 38.69 7.80
CA ASN A 144 -2.48 40.15 7.87
C ASN A 144 -1.34 40.69 6.98
N SER A 145 -1.20 42.02 6.89
CA SER A 145 -0.17 42.64 6.06
C SER A 145 1.27 42.28 6.43
N GLU A 146 1.54 41.94 7.69
CA GLU A 146 2.86 41.55 8.20
C GLU A 146 3.22 40.11 7.78
N SER A 147 2.22 39.27 7.56
CA SER A 147 2.40 37.90 7.08
C SER A 147 2.66 37.77 5.58
N ARG A 148 2.84 38.88 4.83
CA ARG A 148 3.14 38.80 3.38
C ARG A 148 4.44 38.05 3.10
N GLY A 149 4.44 37.24 2.05
CA GLY A 149 5.59 36.47 1.61
C GLY A 149 5.38 34.96 1.72
N MET A 150 6.49 34.22 1.70
CA MET A 150 6.50 32.76 1.70
C MET A 150 6.64 32.20 3.10
N HIS A 151 5.79 31.23 3.43
CA HIS A 151 5.80 30.49 4.69
C HIS A 151 5.78 28.99 4.45
N PHE A 152 6.33 28.26 5.41
CA PHE A 152 6.38 26.80 5.39
C PHE A 152 5.88 26.28 6.73
N ALA A 153 4.94 25.34 6.69
CA ALA A 153 4.42 24.68 7.87
C ALA A 153 4.61 23.17 7.70
N THR A 154 5.18 22.50 8.71
CA THR A 154 5.19 21.04 8.72
C THR A 154 3.90 20.57 9.36
N ILE A 155 3.05 19.90 8.58
CA ILE A 155 1.85 19.22 9.07
C ILE A 155 2.26 17.80 9.45
N ILE A 156 1.90 17.40 10.66
CA ILE A 156 2.22 16.09 11.23
C ILE A 156 0.91 15.41 11.58
N VAL A 157 0.77 14.14 11.23
CA VAL A 157 -0.27 13.24 11.74
C VAL A 157 0.40 12.12 12.53
N GLU A 158 -0.11 11.86 13.72
CA GLU A 158 0.38 10.84 14.64
C GLU A 158 -0.75 9.88 15.02
N ASP A 159 -0.46 8.59 15.03
CA ASP A 159 -1.38 7.57 15.51
C ASP A 159 -1.35 7.43 17.04
N SER A 160 -2.29 6.65 17.58
CA SER A 160 -2.38 6.40 19.02
C SER A 160 -1.21 5.61 19.62
N LYS A 161 -0.34 5.03 18.78
CA LYS A 161 0.86 4.26 19.18
C LYS A 161 2.16 5.03 18.97
N GLY A 162 2.08 6.28 18.52
CA GLY A 162 3.20 7.23 18.36
C GLY A 162 3.93 7.19 17.02
N MET A 163 3.46 6.42 16.02
CA MET A 163 4.01 6.50 14.66
C MET A 163 3.44 7.72 13.93
N LYS A 164 4.22 8.29 13.01
CA LYS A 164 3.89 9.58 12.39
C LYS A 164 4.17 9.59 10.90
N ASP A 165 3.42 10.43 10.19
CA ASP A 165 3.71 10.90 8.84
C ASP A 165 3.64 12.42 8.79
N MET A 166 4.39 13.03 7.88
CA MET A 166 4.54 14.48 7.83
C MET A 166 4.71 15.01 6.41
N GLN A 167 4.22 16.22 6.18
CA GLN A 167 4.40 16.94 4.93
C GLN A 167 4.61 18.42 5.17
N VAL A 168 5.47 19.03 4.36
CA VAL A 168 5.67 20.49 4.36
C VAL A 168 4.61 21.11 3.45
N MET A 169 3.76 21.95 4.02
CA MET A 169 2.83 22.81 3.30
C MET A 169 3.47 24.17 3.06
N LYS A 170 3.44 24.63 1.80
CA LYS A 170 3.91 25.95 1.40
C LYS A 170 2.74 26.91 1.29
N ILE A 171 2.90 28.10 1.86
CA ILE A 171 1.89 29.17 1.83
C ILE A 171 2.51 30.44 1.27
N GLU A 172 1.92 30.97 0.21
CA GLU A 172 2.22 32.30 -0.34
C GLU A 172 1.13 33.27 0.09
N VAL A 173 1.49 34.28 0.89
CA VAL A 173 0.59 35.37 1.29
C VAL A 173 0.84 36.58 0.41
N VAL A 174 -0.20 37.05 -0.29
CA VAL A 174 -0.18 38.23 -1.19
C VAL A 174 -1.04 39.39 -0.68
#